data_AF-A0A8T4SS51-F1
#
_entry.id   AF-A0A8T4SS51-F1
#
_cell.length_a   1.000
_cell.length_b   1.000
_cell.length_c   1.000
_cell.angle_alpha   90.00
_cell.angle_beta   90.00
_cell.angle_gamma   90.00
#
_symmetry.space_group_name_H-M   'P 1'
#
loop_
_entity.id
_entity.type
_entity.pdbx_description
1 polymer ?
#
loop_
_entity_poly.entity_id
_entity_poly.type
_entity_poly.pdbx_seq_one_letter_code
_entity_poly.pdbx_strand_id
1 'polypeptide(L)'
;MKYLFIITGIAYGHFTREEAIIDKLKKLDKKAEIVIAGYETSYNYFKGKYDVLKLNPIVFPDLSSKFKILNILLKNYNFIAGWINDIAIINDFNREFKADVI
;
A
#
# COMPACT_ATOMS: atom_id res chain seq x y z
N MET A 1 -10.40 -8.87 -15.17
CA MET A 1 -8.94 -8.67 -15.25
C MET A 1 -8.38 -8.60 -13.84
N LYS A 2 -7.08 -8.83 -13.67
CA LYS A 2 -6.39 -8.79 -12.38
C LYS A 2 -5.66 -7.47 -12.21
N TYR A 3 -5.95 -6.76 -11.14
CA TYR A 3 -5.40 -5.43 -10.85
C TYR A 3 -4.67 -5.45 -9.52
N LEU A 4 -3.44 -4.95 -9.51
CA LEU A 4 -2.64 -4.78 -8.30
C LEU A 4 -2.39 -3.29 -8.04
N PHE A 5 -3.09 -2.71 -7.07
CA PHE A 5 -2.91 -1.31 -6.71
C PHE A 5 -1.81 -1.15 -5.66
N ILE A 6 -0.79 -0.32 -5.94
CA ILE A 6 0.25 0.01 -4.95
C ILE A 6 -0.12 1.34 -4.27
N ILE A 7 -0.70 1.27 -3.06
CA ILE A 7 -1.16 2.44 -2.32
C ILE A 7 -0.35 2.56 -1.02
N THR A 8 0.71 3.35 -1.05
CA THR A 8 1.67 3.54 0.05
C THR A 8 1.52 4.88 0.78
N GLY A 9 0.49 5.66 0.45
CA GLY A 9 0.23 6.94 1.11
C GLY A 9 -0.08 6.81 2.61
N ILE A 10 -0.08 7.96 3.30
CA ILE A 10 -0.40 8.05 4.73
C ILE A 10 -1.68 8.85 5.02
N ALA A 11 -2.22 9.55 4.03
CA ALA A 11 -3.33 10.46 4.21
C ALA A 11 -4.67 9.82 3.78
N TYR A 12 -5.69 9.93 4.63
CA TYR A 12 -7.05 9.47 4.33
C TYR A 12 -7.62 10.04 3.03
N GLY A 13 -7.31 11.30 2.72
CA GLY A 13 -7.74 11.93 1.45
C GLY A 13 -7.08 11.34 0.20
N HIS A 14 -5.96 10.62 0.34
CA HIS A 14 -5.40 9.82 -0.75
C HIS A 14 -6.20 8.53 -0.89
N PHE A 15 -6.44 7.82 0.20
CA PHE A 15 -7.15 6.53 0.19
C PHE A 15 -8.57 6.64 -0.36
N THR A 16 -9.31 7.69 0.00
CA THR A 16 -10.67 7.89 -0.52
C THR A 16 -10.70 8.15 -2.03
N ARG A 17 -9.68 8.81 -2.58
CA ARG A 17 -9.55 9.02 -4.03
C ARG A 17 -9.25 7.72 -4.75
N GLU A 18 -8.28 6.94 -4.24
CA GLU A 18 -7.97 5.63 -4.82
C GLU A 18 -9.16 4.68 -4.72
N GLU A 19 -9.87 4.67 -3.59
CA GLU A 19 -11.10 3.89 -3.41
C GLU A 19 -12.17 4.25 -4.45
N ALA A 20 -12.39 5.55 -4.71
CA ALA A 20 -13.36 5.98 -5.71
C ALA A 20 -12.99 5.53 -7.14
N ILE A 21 -11.69 5.49 -7.46
CA ILE A 21 -11.19 4.96 -8.74
C ILE A 21 -11.44 3.45 -8.82
N ILE A 22 -11.10 2.71 -7.77
CA ILE A 22 -11.30 1.27 -7.68
C ILE A 22 -12.79 0.92 -7.79
N ASP A 23 -13.67 1.67 -7.13
CA ASP A 23 -15.12 1.49 -7.21
C ASP A 23 -15.65 1.74 -8.62
N LYS A 24 -15.13 2.75 -9.31
CA LYS A 24 -15.49 3.01 -10.71
C LYS A 24 -14.99 1.88 -11.60
N LEU A 25 -13.78 1.37 -11.37
CA LEU A 25 -13.22 0.23 -12.10
C LEU A 25 -14.10 -1.02 -11.92
N LYS A 26 -14.50 -1.37 -10.70
CA LYS A 26 -15.42 -2.49 -10.43
C LYS A 26 -16.79 -2.33 -11.10
N LYS A 27 -17.21 -1.10 -11.37
CA LYS A 27 -18.44 -0.84 -12.14
C LYS A 27 -18.25 -1.13 -13.63
N LEU A 28 -17.06 -0.95 -14.17
CA LEU A 28 -16.73 -1.15 -15.58
C LEU A 28 -16.30 -2.60 -15.86
N ASP A 29 -15.40 -3.16 -15.04
CA ASP A 29 -15.03 -4.58 -15.06
C ASP A 29 -15.63 -5.29 -13.85
N LYS A 30 -16.79 -5.92 -14.08
CA LYS A 30 -17.54 -6.65 -13.04
C LYS A 30 -16.82 -7.91 -12.54
N LYS A 31 -15.83 -8.40 -13.27
CA LYS A 31 -15.03 -9.59 -12.92
C LYS A 31 -13.60 -9.18 -12.56
N ALA A 32 -13.38 -7.92 -12.19
CA ALA A 32 -12.09 -7.46 -11.73
C ALA A 32 -11.71 -8.17 -10.42
N GLU A 33 -10.56 -8.83 -10.41
CA GLU A 33 -9.89 -9.29 -9.20
C GLU A 33 -8.91 -8.19 -8.78
N ILE A 34 -9.07 -7.65 -7.58
CA ILE A 34 -8.36 -6.45 -7.14
C ILE A 34 -7.65 -6.76 -5.83
N VAL A 35 -6.32 -6.62 -5.84
CA VAL A 35 -5.48 -6.68 -4.65
C VAL A 35 -4.80 -5.34 -4.46
N ILE A 36 -4.67 -4.91 -3.20
CA ILE A 36 -3.98 -3.69 -2.83
C ILE A 36 -2.68 -4.06 -2.11
N ALA A 37 -1.55 -3.52 -2.54
CA ALA A 37 -0.30 -3.56 -1.79
C ALA A 37 -0.09 -2.22 -1.09
N GLY A 38 0.11 -2.21 0.23
CA GLY A 38 0.21 -0.95 0.97
C GLY A 38 0.91 -1.04 2.32
N TYR A 39 1.38 0.11 2.80
CA TYR A 39 1.93 0.29 4.15
C TYR A 39 0.83 0.26 5.21
N GLU A 40 1.22 0.20 6.50
CA GLU A 40 0.32 0.05 7.65
C GLU A 40 -0.97 0.87 7.55
N THR A 41 -0.88 2.17 7.25
CA THR A 41 -2.05 3.05 7.22
C THR A 41 -3.01 2.69 6.09
N SER A 42 -2.49 2.44 4.89
CA SER A 42 -3.26 2.00 3.73
C SER A 42 -3.84 0.61 3.95
N TYR A 43 -3.03 -0.32 4.48
CA TYR A 43 -3.45 -1.66 4.86
C TYR A 43 -4.64 -1.61 5.82
N ASN A 44 -4.55 -0.83 6.88
CA ASN A 44 -5.62 -0.71 7.86
C ASN A 44 -6.89 -0.07 7.28
N TYR A 45 -6.76 0.85 6.33
CA TYR A 45 -7.90 1.44 5.63
C TYR A 45 -8.63 0.43 4.74
N PHE A 46 -7.89 -0.43 4.01
CA PHE A 46 -8.46 -1.29 2.97
C PHE A 46 -8.71 -2.75 3.37
N LYS A 47 -8.11 -3.29 4.45
CA LYS A 47 -8.15 -4.72 4.83
C LYS A 47 -9.54 -5.33 5.08
N GLY A 48 -10.58 -4.51 5.20
CA GLY A 48 -11.96 -4.97 5.34
C GLY A 48 -12.81 -4.84 4.06
N LYS A 49 -12.22 -4.31 2.98
CA LYS A 49 -12.90 -3.95 1.73
C LYS A 49 -12.32 -4.68 0.52
N TYR A 50 -11.02 -5.01 0.58
CA TYR A 50 -10.24 -5.63 -0.49
C TYR A 50 -9.27 -6.64 0.10
N ASP A 51 -8.73 -7.51 -0.75
CA ASP A 51 -7.54 -8.28 -0.42
C ASP A 51 -6.33 -7.35 -0.38
N VAL A 52 -5.55 -7.41 0.69
CA VAL A 52 -4.45 -6.47 0.90
C VAL A 52 -3.16 -7.18 1.27
N LEU A 53 -2.14 -6.97 0.46
CA LEU A 53 -0.75 -7.32 0.72
C LEU A 53 -0.11 -6.22 1.59
N LYS A 54 0.24 -6.59 2.82
CA LYS A 54 0.92 -5.67 3.74
C LYS A 54 2.40 -5.56 3.38
N LEU A 55 2.85 -4.36 3.08
CA LEU A 55 4.25 -4.02 2.85
C LEU A 55 4.93 -3.53 4.13
N ASN A 56 6.26 -3.43 4.12
CA ASN A 56 7.01 -2.97 5.29
C ASN A 56 6.68 -1.50 5.57
N PRO A 57 6.12 -1.18 6.74
CA PRO A 57 5.63 0.15 6.98
C PRO A 57 6.79 1.12 7.15
N ILE A 58 6.79 2.19 6.35
CA ILE A 58 7.53 3.41 6.71
C ILE A 58 6.93 3.92 8.02
N VAL A 59 7.77 4.10 9.05
CA VAL A 59 7.31 4.68 10.31
C VAL A 59 7.31 6.19 10.18
N PHE A 60 6.16 6.74 9.80
CA PHE A 60 5.90 8.17 9.89
C PHE A 60 5.56 8.55 11.33
N PRO A 61 6.11 9.66 11.86
CA PRO A 61 5.78 10.14 13.19
C PRO A 61 4.31 10.58 13.26
N ASP A 62 3.64 10.27 14.37
CA ASP A 62 2.34 10.85 14.68
C ASP A 62 2.46 12.37 14.81
N LEU A 63 1.48 13.10 14.28
CA LEU A 63 1.38 14.57 14.31
C LEU A 63 1.46 15.16 15.74
N SER A 64 1.22 14.34 16.77
CA SER A 64 1.30 14.70 18.19
C SER A 64 2.68 14.51 18.82
N SER A 65 3.63 13.87 18.12
CA SER A 65 4.96 13.61 18.66
C SER A 65 5.89 14.80 18.39
N LYS A 66 6.39 15.43 19.47
CA LYS A 66 7.45 16.44 19.41
C LYS A 66 8.56 15.94 18.46
N PHE A 67 8.73 16.60 17.31
CA PHE A 67 9.64 16.24 16.22
C PHE A 67 11.02 15.81 16.74
N LYS A 68 11.22 14.50 16.93
CA LYS A 68 12.54 13.91 17.16
C LYS A 68 13.03 13.34 15.84
N ILE A 69 13.52 14.22 14.98
CA ILE A 69 14.12 13.89 13.67
C ILE A 69 15.14 12.73 13.79
N LEU A 70 15.90 12.68 14.89
CA LEU A 70 16.84 11.59 15.17
C LEU A 70 16.16 10.22 15.28
N ASN A 71 14.98 10.14 15.89
CA ASN A 71 14.21 8.89 16.00
C ASN A 71 13.63 8.47 14.64
N ILE A 72 13.34 9.42 13.75
CA ILE A 72 12.89 9.14 12.38
C ILE A 72 14.03 8.55 11.57
N LEU A 73 15.22 9.17 11.64
CA LEU A 73 16.41 8.67 10.96
C LEU A 73 16.82 7.30 11.47
N LEU A 74 16.77 7.06 12.79
CA LEU A 74 17.06 5.75 13.37
C LEU A 74 16.01 4.69 13.02
N LYS A 75 14.72 5.03 13.00
CA LYS A 75 13.67 4.08 12.62
C LYS A 75 13.63 3.78 11.12
N ASN A 76 14.12 4.71 10.30
CA ASN A 76 14.16 4.59 8.85
C ASN A 76 15.60 4.41 8.31
N TYR A 77 16.57 4.07 9.16
CA TYR A 77 17.98 3.94 8.73
C TYR A 77 18.17 2.84 7.68
N ASN A 78 17.32 1.80 7.75
CA ASN A 78 17.24 0.71 6.80
C ASN A 78 16.11 0.90 5.76
N PHE A 79 15.64 2.14 5.55
CA PHE A 79 14.52 2.40 4.64
C PHE A 79 14.78 1.85 3.23
N ILE A 80 15.99 2.02 2.70
CA ILE A 80 16.38 1.48 1.40
C ILE A 80 16.27 -0.05 1.36
N ALA A 81 16.73 -0.74 2.41
CA ALA A 81 16.62 -2.20 2.51
C ALA A 81 15.16 -2.65 2.63
N GLY A 82 14.33 -1.91 3.38
CA GLY A 82 12.89 -2.15 3.45
C GLY A 82 12.20 -1.98 2.10
N TRP A 83 12.59 -0.96 1.33
CA TRP A 83 12.06 -0.70 -0.01
C TRP A 83 12.43 -1.80 -1.01
N ILE A 84 13.68 -2.27 -0.97
CA ILE A 84 14.12 -3.42 -1.78
C ILE A 84 13.33 -4.68 -1.42
N ASN A 85 13.10 -4.90 -0.12
CA ASN A 85 12.29 -6.02 0.36
C ASN A 85 10.83 -5.91 -0.11
N ASP A 86 10.25 -4.71 -0.09
CA ASP A 86 8.88 -4.48 -0.58
C ASP A 86 8.77 -4.77 -2.08
N ILE A 87 9.77 -4.36 -2.87
CA ILE A 87 9.82 -4.67 -4.30
C ILE A 87 9.90 -6.19 -4.52
N ALA A 88 10.71 -6.90 -3.73
CA ALA A 88 10.79 -8.35 -3.80
C ALA A 88 9.44 -9.02 -3.45
N ILE A 89 8.80 -8.60 -2.37
CA ILE A 89 7.49 -9.09 -1.94
C ILE A 89 6.42 -8.86 -3.02
N ILE A 90 6.38 -7.66 -3.61
CA ILE A 90 5.44 -7.31 -4.69
C ILE A 90 5.71 -8.18 -5.92
N ASN A 91 6.98 -8.35 -6.30
CA ASN A 91 7.35 -9.15 -7.46
C ASN A 91 7.01 -10.62 -7.26
N ASP A 92 7.33 -11.20 -6.10
CA ASP A 92 7.01 -12.59 -5.79
C ASP A 92 5.50 -12.83 -5.77
N PHE A 93 4.74 -11.92 -5.12
CA PHE A 93 3.29 -11.96 -5.17
C PHE A 93 2.76 -11.86 -6.61
N ASN A 94 3.28 -10.93 -7.41
CA ASN A 94 2.81 -10.73 -8.77
C ASN A 94 3.17 -11.89 -9.71
N ARG A 95 4.22 -12.67 -9.43
CA ARG A 95 4.51 -13.90 -10.19
C ARG A 95 3.41 -14.95 -10.04
N GLU A 96 2.78 -15.01 -8.87
CA GLU A 96 1.67 -15.92 -8.58
C GLU A 96 0.33 -15.33 -9.03
N PHE A 97 0.06 -14.08 -8.63
CA PHE A 97 -1.19 -13.39 -8.92
C PHE A 97 -1.35 -13.12 -10.41
N LYS A 98 -0.27 -12.72 -11.09
CA LYS A 98 -0.20 -12.32 -12.50
C LYS A 98 -1.18 -11.19 -12.82
N ALA A 99 -0.94 -10.02 -12.22
CA ALA A 99 -1.73 -8.83 -12.51
C ALA A 99 -1.61 -8.47 -13.99
N ASP A 100 -2.75 -8.16 -14.61
CA ASP A 100 -2.82 -7.60 -15.96
C ASP A 100 -2.41 -6.12 -15.95
N VAL A 101 -2.67 -5.43 -14.82
CA VAL A 101 -2.39 -4.02 -14.60
C VAL A 101 -1.88 -3.80 -13.17
N ILE A 102 -0.82 -3.01 -13.04
CA ILE A 102 -0.23 -2.55 -11.77
C ILE A 102 -0.27 -1.03 -11.74
#